data_AF-A0A962YHF2-F1
#
_entry.id   AF-A0A962YHF2-F1
#
_cell.length_a   1.000
_cell.length_b   1.000
_cell.length_c   1.000
_cell.angle_alpha   90.00
_cell.angle_beta   90.00
_cell.angle_gamma   90.00
#
_symmetry.space_group_name_H-M   'P 1'
#
loop_
_entity.id
_entity.type
_entity.pdbx_description
1 polymer ?
#
loop_
_entity_poly.entity_id
_entity_poly.type
_entity_poly.pdbx_seq_one_letter_code
_entity_poly.pdbx_strand_id
1 'polypeptide(L)'
;NKFYILDLKPKNSFIKWAVDQGFTVFVISWINPDESLAERDFEDYLLEGTLAALDAIEQATGESAVNAIGYCLGGTLLMCTLAYLAATGNAQRIKSATFFTTLVDFSEVGELSVFVDEEQIELMEKQMEKKGYLEGSQMATVFNMLRPNDLIWSFYVNNYLLGRDPMAFDLLYWNSDSTRMPRVMHSFYLRNMYLHNRLRDPGGIDLVGEPIDLAKVKTPLYFLSTKDDHIAPWKGTYKGALLTKGPVKFVLGGSGHIAGVVNPAGSHKYGYWTNTKKPSDADEWLAGAQQHEGSWWPDWFAWVKPKAGKQVPARVPGDGALKPLEDAPGSYVKVRLDQQPTTE
;
A
#
# COMPACT_ATOMS: atom_id res chain seq x y z
N ASN A 1 -5.89 -7.44 1.70
CA ASN A 1 -6.92 -6.58 2.32
C ASN A 1 -7.50 -5.61 1.30
N LYS A 2 -8.73 -5.15 1.54
CA LYS A 2 -9.49 -4.31 0.60
C LYS A 2 -9.12 -2.82 0.68
N PHE A 3 -9.36 -2.08 -0.40
CA PHE A 3 -8.95 -0.68 -0.54
C PHE A 3 -9.59 0.27 0.49
N TYR A 4 -10.77 -0.08 1.01
CA TYR A 4 -11.59 0.83 1.82
C TYR A 4 -11.01 1.18 3.20
N ILE A 5 -9.82 0.68 3.55
CA ILE A 5 -9.05 1.24 4.69
C ILE A 5 -8.74 2.73 4.51
N LEU A 6 -8.61 3.18 3.26
CA LEU A 6 -8.45 4.60 2.92
C LEU A 6 -9.79 5.34 2.76
N ASP A 7 -10.92 4.64 2.89
CA ASP A 7 -12.28 5.19 2.72
C ASP A 7 -13.29 4.57 3.70
N LEU A 8 -12.94 4.55 5.00
CA LEU A 8 -13.74 3.87 6.03
C LEU A 8 -15.07 4.58 6.32
N LYS A 9 -15.02 5.74 6.95
CA LYS A 9 -16.16 6.62 7.22
C LYS A 9 -15.83 8.02 6.71
N PRO A 10 -16.83 8.88 6.47
CA PRO A 10 -16.58 10.24 5.99
C PRO A 10 -15.57 11.03 6.82
N LYS A 11 -15.55 10.84 8.15
CA LYS A 11 -14.64 11.54 9.08
C LYS A 11 -13.18 11.08 9.03
N ASN A 12 -12.91 9.87 8.53
CA ASN A 12 -11.56 9.29 8.50
C ASN A 12 -11.19 8.71 7.12
N SER A 13 -11.93 9.09 6.08
CA SER A 13 -11.63 8.75 4.70
C SER A 13 -10.57 9.69 4.14
N PHE A 14 -9.42 9.11 3.77
CA PHE A 14 -8.37 9.80 3.03
C PHE A 14 -8.84 10.11 1.61
N ILE A 15 -9.54 9.17 0.97
CA ILE A 15 -10.05 9.33 -0.39
C ILE A 15 -11.02 10.51 -0.48
N LYS A 16 -12.01 10.56 0.42
CA LYS A 16 -12.94 11.69 0.49
C LYS A 16 -12.20 13.00 0.73
N TRP A 17 -11.26 13.03 1.67
CA TRP A 17 -10.51 14.24 1.97
C TRP A 17 -9.69 14.72 0.75
N ALA A 18 -9.05 13.81 0.01
CA ALA A 18 -8.32 14.13 -1.22
C ALA A 18 -9.25 14.69 -2.32
N VAL A 19 -10.45 14.13 -2.47
CA VAL A 19 -11.50 14.67 -3.36
C VAL A 19 -11.92 16.07 -2.91
N ASP A 20 -12.14 16.28 -1.60
CA ASP A 20 -12.49 17.59 -1.04
C ASP A 20 -11.37 18.64 -1.24
N GLN A 21 -10.11 18.21 -1.37
CA GLN A 21 -8.98 19.08 -1.74
C GLN A 21 -8.91 19.42 -3.24
N GLY A 22 -9.82 18.86 -4.05
CA GLY A 22 -9.93 19.13 -5.48
C GLY A 22 -9.19 18.15 -6.39
N PHE A 23 -8.75 16.98 -5.90
CA PHE A 23 -8.20 15.94 -6.76
C PHE A 23 -9.30 15.12 -7.43
N THR A 24 -9.11 14.79 -8.72
CA THR A 24 -9.79 13.64 -9.32
C THR A 24 -9.11 12.38 -8.81
N VAL A 25 -9.84 11.53 -8.07
CA VAL A 25 -9.28 10.32 -7.45
C VAL A 25 -9.81 9.08 -8.18
N PHE A 26 -8.90 8.23 -8.62
CA PHE A 26 -9.18 6.88 -9.11
C PHE A 26 -8.61 5.87 -8.12
N VAL A 27 -9.28 4.72 -7.97
CA VAL A 27 -8.90 3.67 -7.01
C VAL A 27 -8.94 2.32 -7.72
N ILE A 28 -7.89 1.52 -7.55
CA ILE A 28 -7.90 0.12 -7.98
C ILE A 28 -8.58 -0.71 -6.89
N SER A 29 -9.73 -1.28 -7.21
CA SER A 29 -10.41 -2.27 -6.36
C SER A 29 -10.05 -3.67 -6.83
N TRP A 30 -9.10 -4.31 -6.15
CA TRP A 30 -8.64 -5.67 -6.49
C TRP A 30 -9.76 -6.71 -6.35
N ILE A 31 -9.79 -7.66 -7.29
CA ILE A 31 -10.65 -8.83 -7.21
C ILE A 31 -10.20 -9.73 -6.05
N ASN A 32 -11.15 -10.36 -5.37
CA ASN A 32 -10.84 -11.43 -4.42
C ASN A 32 -10.76 -12.75 -5.21
N PRO A 33 -9.56 -13.34 -5.41
CA PRO A 33 -9.38 -14.42 -6.36
C PRO A 33 -10.04 -15.72 -5.89
N ASP A 34 -10.48 -16.52 -6.86
CA ASP A 34 -10.91 -17.90 -6.70
C ASP A 34 -9.99 -18.84 -7.49
N GLU A 35 -10.36 -20.12 -7.62
CA GLU A 35 -9.59 -21.14 -8.33
C GLU A 35 -9.28 -20.74 -9.78
N SER A 36 -10.16 -19.96 -10.42
CA SER A 36 -10.00 -19.55 -11.83
C SER A 36 -8.84 -18.56 -12.02
N LEU A 37 -8.42 -17.88 -10.96
CA LEU A 37 -7.34 -16.91 -10.95
C LEU A 37 -6.07 -17.46 -10.29
N ALA A 38 -5.99 -18.77 -10.03
CA ALA A 38 -4.89 -19.41 -9.31
C ALA A 38 -3.50 -19.18 -9.95
N GLU A 39 -3.47 -19.18 -11.28
CA GLU A 39 -2.26 -19.02 -12.08
C GLU A 39 -1.90 -17.56 -12.34
N ARG A 40 -2.68 -16.60 -11.81
CA ARG A 40 -2.31 -15.19 -11.91
C ARG A 40 -1.02 -14.94 -11.13
N ASP A 41 -0.04 -14.37 -11.81
CA ASP A 41 1.29 -14.11 -11.26
C ASP A 41 1.47 -12.64 -10.87
N PHE A 42 2.69 -12.23 -10.52
CA PHE A 42 2.96 -10.83 -10.15
C PHE A 42 2.95 -9.89 -11.37
N GLU A 43 3.26 -10.39 -12.57
CA GLU A 43 3.25 -9.63 -13.82
C GLU A 43 1.83 -9.31 -14.26
N ASP A 44 0.87 -10.23 -14.05
CA ASP A 44 -0.55 -9.97 -14.31
C ASP A 44 -1.06 -8.77 -13.51
N TYR A 45 -0.63 -8.60 -12.25
CA TYR A 45 -1.01 -7.44 -11.43
C TYR A 45 -0.38 -6.14 -11.94
N LEU A 46 0.78 -6.20 -12.58
CA LEU A 46 1.41 -5.06 -13.25
C LEU A 46 0.63 -4.72 -14.54
N LEU A 47 0.42 -5.70 -15.42
CA LEU A 47 -0.22 -5.54 -16.72
C LEU A 47 -1.71 -5.18 -16.61
N GLU A 48 -2.49 -6.04 -15.95
CA GLU A 48 -3.95 -5.91 -15.83
C GLU A 48 -4.38 -5.06 -14.64
N GLY A 49 -3.46 -4.73 -13.73
CA GLY A 49 -3.70 -3.84 -12.60
C GLY A 49 -3.21 -2.42 -12.87
N THR A 50 -1.93 -2.16 -12.61
CA THR A 50 -1.41 -0.79 -12.59
C THR A 50 -1.33 -0.16 -13.98
N LEU A 51 -0.86 -0.88 -15.00
CA LEU A 51 -0.76 -0.35 -16.36
C LEU A 51 -2.14 -0.18 -17.00
N ALA A 52 -3.02 -1.17 -16.89
CA ALA A 52 -4.42 -1.05 -17.33
C ALA A 52 -5.16 0.11 -16.66
N ALA A 53 -4.92 0.36 -15.37
CA ALA A 53 -5.50 1.52 -14.67
C ALA A 53 -4.99 2.85 -15.23
N LEU A 54 -3.69 2.96 -15.56
CA LEU A 54 -3.16 4.16 -16.22
C LEU A 54 -3.82 4.40 -17.59
N ASP A 55 -3.99 3.35 -18.38
CA ASP A 55 -4.67 3.43 -19.68
C ASP A 55 -6.13 3.85 -19.53
N ALA A 56 -6.85 3.30 -18.56
CA ALA A 56 -8.23 3.67 -18.27
C ALA A 56 -8.37 5.12 -17.81
N ILE A 57 -7.44 5.62 -16.97
CA ILE A 57 -7.43 7.02 -16.52
C ILE A 57 -7.20 7.97 -17.69
N GLU A 58 -6.25 7.64 -18.56
CA GLU A 58 -5.96 8.42 -19.77
C GLU A 58 -7.18 8.47 -20.70
N GLN A 59 -7.85 7.33 -20.91
CA GLN A 59 -9.11 7.28 -21.68
C GLN A 59 -10.25 8.07 -21.04
N ALA A 60 -10.37 8.04 -19.71
CA ALA A 60 -11.43 8.75 -18.99
C ALA A 60 -11.22 10.26 -18.92
N THR A 61 -9.97 10.71 -18.87
CA THR A 61 -9.64 12.11 -18.51
C THR A 61 -8.89 12.88 -19.60
N GLY A 62 -8.27 12.19 -20.55
CA GLY A 62 -7.31 12.75 -21.52
C GLY A 62 -5.93 13.06 -20.94
N GLU A 63 -5.70 12.81 -19.64
CA GLU A 63 -4.41 13.06 -19.00
C GLU A 63 -3.48 11.85 -19.14
N SER A 64 -2.36 12.02 -19.83
CA SER A 64 -1.37 10.96 -20.06
C SER A 64 -0.43 10.71 -18.88
N ALA A 65 -0.63 11.41 -17.77
CA ALA A 65 0.17 11.24 -16.57
C ALA A 65 -0.61 11.49 -15.28
N VAL A 66 -0.27 10.73 -14.24
CA VAL A 66 -0.95 10.77 -12.94
C VAL A 66 0.02 11.00 -11.78
N ASN A 67 -0.52 11.36 -10.61
CA ASN A 67 0.16 11.17 -9.33
C ASN A 67 -0.38 9.87 -8.73
N ALA A 68 0.52 8.95 -8.36
CA ALA A 68 0.15 7.62 -7.90
C ALA A 68 0.34 7.47 -6.38
N ILE A 69 -0.47 6.62 -5.76
CA ILE A 69 -0.36 6.23 -4.35
C ILE A 69 -0.38 4.72 -4.27
N GLY A 70 0.57 4.14 -3.52
CA GLY A 70 0.58 2.72 -3.17
C GLY A 70 0.67 2.54 -1.66
N TYR A 71 -0.07 1.56 -1.14
CA TYR A 71 -0.11 1.24 0.30
C TYR A 71 0.30 -0.22 0.50
N CYS A 72 1.29 -0.46 1.38
CA CYS A 72 1.77 -1.80 1.72
C CYS A 72 2.24 -2.52 0.45
N LEU A 73 1.79 -3.76 0.19
CA LEU A 73 2.09 -4.53 -1.04
C LEU A 73 1.71 -3.76 -2.32
N GLY A 74 0.65 -2.95 -2.30
CA GLY A 74 0.30 -2.09 -3.44
C GLY A 74 1.36 -1.03 -3.72
N GLY A 75 2.11 -0.59 -2.70
CA GLY A 75 3.28 0.24 -2.87
C GLY A 75 4.47 -0.52 -3.44
N THR A 76 4.67 -1.77 -3.06
CA THR A 76 5.72 -2.62 -3.65
C THR A 76 5.46 -2.82 -5.14
N LEU A 77 4.22 -3.13 -5.53
CA LEU A 77 3.80 -3.19 -6.93
C LEU A 77 3.96 -1.84 -7.65
N LEU A 78 3.62 -0.72 -7.00
CA LEU A 78 3.84 0.62 -7.57
C LEU A 78 5.33 0.89 -7.81
N MET A 79 6.23 0.47 -6.91
CA MET A 79 7.67 0.62 -7.10
C MET A 79 8.15 -0.21 -8.30
N CYS A 80 7.71 -1.47 -8.41
CA CYS A 80 7.97 -2.29 -9.59
C CYS A 80 7.45 -1.63 -10.87
N THR A 81 6.24 -1.05 -10.82
CA THR A 81 5.64 -0.32 -11.94
C THR A 81 6.49 0.88 -12.36
N LEU A 82 7.00 1.67 -11.40
CA LEU A 82 7.89 2.80 -11.70
C LEU A 82 9.19 2.36 -12.36
N ALA A 83 9.79 1.28 -11.86
CA ALA A 83 11.03 0.74 -12.43
C ALA A 83 10.80 0.16 -13.84
N TYR A 84 9.69 -0.56 -14.05
CA TYR A 84 9.27 -1.06 -15.35
C TYR A 84 9.02 0.08 -16.36
N LEU A 85 8.28 1.12 -15.95
CA LEU A 85 8.06 2.31 -16.79
C LEU A 85 9.37 3.04 -17.09
N ALA A 86 10.34 3.05 -16.16
CA ALA A 86 11.66 3.62 -16.41
C ALA A 86 12.47 2.79 -17.42
N ALA A 87 12.42 1.46 -17.33
CA ALA A 87 13.09 0.55 -18.26
C ALA A 87 12.52 0.66 -19.68
N THR A 88 11.20 0.76 -19.81
CA THR A 88 10.49 0.82 -21.10
C THR A 88 10.36 2.22 -21.70
N GLY A 89 10.94 3.25 -21.07
CA GLY A 89 10.90 4.63 -21.58
C GLY A 89 9.57 5.37 -21.37
N ASN A 90 8.73 4.90 -20.44
CA ASN A 90 7.41 5.43 -20.12
C ASN A 90 7.29 6.10 -18.74
N ALA A 91 8.42 6.44 -18.10
CA ALA A 91 8.44 7.02 -16.75
C ALA A 91 7.59 8.28 -16.59
N GLN A 92 7.36 9.04 -17.67
CA GLN A 92 6.56 10.25 -17.70
C GLN A 92 5.08 10.05 -17.34
N ARG A 93 4.56 8.81 -17.41
CA ARG A 93 3.17 8.45 -17.08
C ARG A 93 2.87 8.60 -15.57
N ILE A 94 3.88 8.58 -14.71
CA ILE A 94 3.71 8.85 -13.27
C ILE A 94 4.57 10.07 -12.87
N LYS A 95 3.92 11.21 -12.65
CA LYS A 95 4.57 12.49 -12.29
C LYS A 95 5.14 12.50 -10.89
N SER A 96 4.48 11.81 -9.97
CA SER A 96 4.97 11.57 -8.61
C SER A 96 4.31 10.35 -8.01
N ALA A 97 4.97 9.72 -7.04
CA ALA A 97 4.46 8.54 -6.36
C ALA A 97 4.52 8.73 -4.84
N THR A 98 3.49 8.26 -4.15
CA THR A 98 3.39 8.26 -2.70
C THR A 98 3.34 6.82 -2.21
N PHE A 99 4.12 6.49 -1.18
CA PHE A 99 4.17 5.17 -0.56
C PHE A 99 3.72 5.28 0.89
N PHE A 100 2.71 4.51 1.27
CA PHE A 100 2.28 4.36 2.65
C PHE A 100 2.80 3.02 3.18
N THR A 101 3.67 3.08 4.19
CA THR A 101 4.23 1.92 4.93
C THR A 101 4.58 0.76 4.00
N THR A 102 5.46 1.03 3.05
CA THR A 102 5.82 0.10 1.96
C THR A 102 7.25 -0.39 2.10
N LEU A 103 7.42 -1.72 2.03
CA LEU A 103 8.73 -2.35 1.90
C LEU A 103 9.09 -2.53 0.41
N VAL A 104 10.30 -2.11 0.07
CA VAL A 104 10.97 -2.41 -1.21
C VAL A 104 12.39 -2.95 -0.98
N ASP A 105 12.91 -2.77 0.24
CA ASP A 105 14.01 -3.54 0.82
C ASP A 105 13.41 -4.38 1.97
N PHE A 106 13.52 -5.69 1.86
CA PHE A 106 13.00 -6.68 2.80
C PHE A 106 14.09 -7.20 3.76
N SER A 107 15.18 -6.46 3.94
CA SER A 107 16.24 -6.81 4.90
C SER A 107 15.79 -6.65 6.36
N GLU A 108 14.76 -5.82 6.61
CA GLU A 108 14.19 -5.56 7.92
C GLU A 108 12.65 -5.66 7.88
N VAL A 109 12.14 -6.89 7.80
CA VAL A 109 10.69 -7.17 7.70
C VAL A 109 9.97 -7.24 9.05
N GLY A 110 10.68 -7.01 10.16
CA GLY A 110 10.10 -7.03 11.50
C GLY A 110 9.75 -8.44 11.97
N GLU A 111 8.66 -8.53 12.73
CA GLU A 111 8.20 -9.79 13.34
C GLU A 111 7.81 -10.83 12.27
N LEU A 112 7.55 -10.43 11.03
CA LEU A 112 7.28 -11.33 9.91
C LEU A 112 8.44 -12.28 9.60
N SER A 113 9.68 -11.90 9.93
CA SER A 113 10.86 -12.72 9.66
C SER A 113 10.81 -14.12 10.28
N VAL A 114 10.06 -14.30 11.38
CA VAL A 114 9.93 -15.61 12.05
C VAL A 114 9.00 -16.58 11.31
N PHE A 115 8.21 -16.07 10.36
CA PHE A 115 7.24 -16.85 9.57
C PHE A 115 7.67 -17.00 8.09
N VAL A 116 8.94 -16.70 7.79
CA VAL A 116 9.49 -16.77 6.44
C VAL A 116 10.78 -17.58 6.47
N ASP A 117 10.65 -18.88 6.26
CA ASP A 117 11.74 -19.78 5.92
C ASP A 117 11.36 -20.70 4.76
N GLU A 118 12.34 -21.41 4.20
CA GLU A 118 12.15 -22.28 3.04
C GLU A 118 11.10 -23.37 3.31
N GLU A 119 11.14 -24.01 4.49
CA GLU A 119 10.25 -25.12 4.84
C GLU A 119 8.79 -24.65 4.98
N GLN A 120 8.58 -23.48 5.60
CA GLN A 120 7.27 -22.86 5.76
C GLN A 120 6.69 -22.41 4.41
N ILE A 121 7.52 -21.82 3.54
CA ILE A 121 7.10 -21.44 2.18
C ILE A 121 6.71 -22.68 1.37
N GLU A 122 7.54 -23.73 1.36
CA GLU A 122 7.19 -24.98 0.67
C GLU A 122 5.90 -25.61 1.19
N LEU A 123 5.69 -25.62 2.51
CA LEU A 123 4.47 -26.14 3.11
C LEU A 123 3.25 -25.32 2.65
N MET A 124 3.38 -24.00 2.61
CA MET A 124 2.33 -23.11 2.14
C MET A 124 2.05 -23.30 0.65
N GLU A 125 3.08 -23.49 -0.18
CA GLU A 125 2.94 -23.79 -1.60
C GLU A 125 2.19 -25.10 -1.83
N LYS A 126 2.51 -26.17 -1.09
CA LYS A 126 1.80 -27.45 -1.14
C LYS A 126 0.33 -27.32 -0.72
N GLN A 127 0.00 -26.41 0.20
CA GLN A 127 -1.38 -26.13 0.57
C GLN A 127 -2.12 -25.36 -0.53
N MET A 128 -1.48 -24.32 -1.08
CA MET A 128 -2.04 -23.53 -2.17
C MET A 128 -2.19 -24.34 -3.45
N GLU A 129 -1.33 -25.33 -3.73
CA GLU A 129 -1.43 -26.20 -4.91
C GLU A 129 -2.76 -26.97 -4.97
N LYS A 130 -3.34 -27.30 -3.80
CA LYS A 130 -4.64 -28.01 -3.73
C LYS A 130 -5.84 -27.12 -4.03
N LYS A 131 -5.74 -25.81 -3.75
CA LYS A 131 -6.85 -24.85 -3.83
C LYS A 131 -6.69 -23.78 -4.89
N GLY A 132 -5.49 -23.59 -5.43
CA GLY A 132 -5.13 -22.51 -6.34
C GLY A 132 -4.82 -21.15 -5.67
N TYR A 133 -5.10 -20.98 -4.38
CA TYR A 133 -4.87 -19.72 -3.67
C TYR A 133 -4.57 -19.93 -2.18
N LEU A 134 -4.05 -18.88 -1.53
CA LEU A 134 -3.98 -18.80 -0.07
C LEU A 134 -5.35 -18.38 0.50
N GLU A 135 -5.87 -19.15 1.44
CA GLU A 135 -7.11 -18.78 2.14
C GLU A 135 -6.93 -17.52 3.00
N GLY A 136 -7.92 -16.64 2.96
CA GLY A 136 -7.88 -15.38 3.72
C GLY A 136 -7.70 -15.58 5.23
N SER A 137 -8.23 -16.68 5.78
CA SER A 137 -8.09 -17.03 7.21
C SER A 137 -6.65 -17.35 7.62
N GLN A 138 -5.85 -17.95 6.73
CA GLN A 138 -4.45 -18.24 7.02
C GLN A 138 -3.64 -16.94 7.08
N MET A 139 -3.88 -16.03 6.14
CA MET A 139 -3.24 -14.71 6.14
C MET A 139 -3.67 -13.88 7.35
N ALA A 140 -4.96 -13.90 7.71
CA ALA A 140 -5.46 -13.23 8.90
C ALA A 140 -4.82 -13.78 10.18
N THR A 141 -4.54 -15.09 10.23
CA THR A 141 -3.87 -15.73 11.38
C THR A 141 -2.45 -15.22 11.55
N VAL A 142 -1.66 -15.17 10.47
CA VAL A 142 -0.28 -14.61 10.51
C VAL A 142 -0.30 -13.15 10.93
N PHE A 143 -1.13 -12.30 10.30
CA PHE A 143 -1.25 -10.90 10.69
C PHE A 143 -1.78 -10.71 12.11
N ASN A 144 -2.62 -11.59 12.63
CA ASN A 144 -3.09 -11.53 14.02
C ASN A 144 -1.99 -11.96 15.01
N MET A 145 -1.13 -12.90 14.65
CA MET A 145 0.02 -13.32 15.46
C MET A 145 1.12 -12.26 15.53
N LEU A 146 1.27 -11.47 14.46
CA LEU A 146 2.20 -10.35 14.33
C LEU A 146 1.71 -9.05 14.94
N ARG A 147 0.55 -9.08 15.60
CA ARG A 147 0.10 -7.94 16.38
C ARG A 147 0.83 -7.98 17.70
N PRO A 148 1.60 -6.94 18.05
CA PRO A 148 1.77 -6.61 19.45
C PRO A 148 0.37 -6.50 20.05
N ASN A 149 0.26 -6.85 21.34
CA ASN A 149 -0.95 -6.71 22.12
C ASN A 149 -1.64 -5.34 21.96
N ASP A 150 -0.99 -4.30 21.44
CA ASP A 150 -1.48 -2.92 21.33
C ASP A 150 -2.86 -2.74 20.72
N LEU A 151 -3.30 -3.48 19.69
CA LEU A 151 -4.66 -3.28 19.15
C LEU A 151 -5.76 -3.84 20.07
N ILE A 152 -5.44 -4.85 20.89
CA ILE A 152 -6.35 -5.47 21.86
C ILE A 152 -6.19 -4.80 23.25
N TRP A 153 -4.97 -4.51 23.66
CA TRP A 153 -4.57 -3.99 24.96
C TRP A 153 -4.69 -2.47 25.05
N SER A 154 -4.33 -1.70 24.01
CA SER A 154 -4.68 -0.26 24.01
C SER A 154 -6.19 -0.07 23.94
N PHE A 155 -6.93 -0.97 23.28
CA PHE A 155 -8.38 -1.02 23.32
C PHE A 155 -8.90 -1.35 24.72
N TYR A 156 -8.35 -2.39 25.38
CA TYR A 156 -8.74 -2.75 26.75
C TYR A 156 -8.41 -1.65 27.76
N VAL A 157 -7.21 -1.06 27.72
CA VAL A 157 -6.80 0.02 28.61
C VAL A 157 -7.61 1.30 28.34
N ASN A 158 -7.82 1.70 27.09
CA ASN A 158 -8.60 2.92 26.80
C ASN A 158 -10.10 2.76 27.04
N ASN A 159 -10.66 1.57 26.84
CA ASN A 159 -12.12 1.37 26.94
C ASN A 159 -12.55 0.81 28.30
N TYR A 160 -11.85 -0.19 28.85
CA TYR A 160 -12.21 -0.82 30.13
C TYR A 160 -11.68 -0.02 31.32
N LEU A 161 -10.45 0.53 31.26
CA LEU A 161 -9.87 1.29 32.38
C LEU A 161 -10.14 2.80 32.29
N LEU A 162 -10.22 3.37 31.09
CA LEU A 162 -10.34 4.83 30.89
C LEU A 162 -11.71 5.30 30.37
N GLY A 163 -12.64 4.39 30.05
CA GLY A 163 -14.03 4.72 29.70
C GLY A 163 -14.22 5.54 28.42
N ARG A 164 -13.35 5.38 27.40
CA ARG A 164 -13.40 6.16 26.14
C ARG A 164 -14.17 5.44 25.04
N ASP A 165 -14.74 6.21 24.10
CA ASP A 165 -15.55 5.71 22.98
C ASP A 165 -14.76 4.80 22.01
N PRO A 166 -15.37 3.71 21.48
CA PRO A 166 -14.67 2.73 20.66
C PRO A 166 -14.40 3.24 19.24
N MET A 167 -13.15 3.63 18.98
CA MET A 167 -12.65 3.94 17.62
C MET A 167 -12.44 2.69 16.75
N ALA A 168 -12.47 1.49 17.34
CA ALA A 168 -11.89 0.28 16.75
C ALA A 168 -12.83 -0.59 15.90
N PHE A 169 -14.16 -0.39 15.92
CA PHE A 169 -15.06 -1.31 15.21
C PHE A 169 -14.82 -1.31 13.70
N ASP A 170 -14.56 -0.15 13.09
CA ASP A 170 -14.36 -0.04 11.64
C ASP A 170 -13.04 -0.70 11.20
N LEU A 171 -11.97 -0.53 11.99
CA LEU A 171 -10.67 -1.14 11.74
C LEU A 171 -10.70 -2.66 11.93
N LEU A 172 -11.40 -3.11 12.98
CA LEU A 172 -11.60 -4.54 13.23
C LEU A 172 -12.44 -5.17 12.12
N TYR A 173 -13.49 -4.48 11.65
CA TYR A 173 -14.30 -4.93 10.52
C TYR A 173 -13.44 -5.09 9.26
N TRP A 174 -12.69 -4.04 8.88
CA TRP A 174 -11.79 -4.11 7.72
C TRP A 174 -10.79 -5.25 7.82
N ASN A 175 -10.20 -5.45 9.01
CA ASN A 175 -9.23 -6.51 9.20
C ASN A 175 -9.84 -7.92 9.14
N SER A 176 -11.08 -8.08 9.60
CA SER A 176 -11.79 -9.36 9.49
C SER A 176 -12.21 -9.70 8.06
N ASP A 177 -12.33 -8.68 7.19
CA ASP A 177 -12.74 -8.81 5.79
C ASP A 177 -11.52 -9.08 4.89
N SER A 178 -10.98 -10.30 5.05
CA SER A 178 -9.75 -10.75 4.39
C SER A 178 -9.94 -11.03 2.89
N THR A 179 -8.82 -11.03 2.16
CA THR A 179 -8.74 -11.37 0.73
C THR A 179 -7.83 -12.56 0.52
N ARG A 180 -8.14 -13.40 -0.47
CA ARG A 180 -7.24 -14.46 -0.96
C ARG A 180 -6.11 -13.85 -1.79
N MET A 181 -5.08 -14.64 -2.05
CA MET A 181 -4.03 -14.31 -3.02
C MET A 181 -3.78 -15.51 -3.94
N PRO A 182 -3.59 -15.29 -5.26
CA PRO A 182 -3.26 -16.37 -6.18
C PRO A 182 -1.97 -17.07 -5.77
N ARG A 183 -1.91 -18.38 -5.98
CA ARG A 183 -0.75 -19.21 -5.60
C ARG A 183 0.54 -18.70 -6.24
N VAL A 184 0.52 -18.45 -7.55
CA VAL A 184 1.73 -18.08 -8.31
C VAL A 184 2.24 -16.71 -7.86
N MET A 185 1.36 -15.70 -7.80
CA MET A 185 1.71 -14.37 -7.30
C MET A 185 2.25 -14.42 -5.87
N HIS A 186 1.60 -15.18 -4.97
CA HIS A 186 2.01 -15.21 -3.56
C HIS A 186 3.35 -15.90 -3.36
N SER A 187 3.57 -17.06 -4.01
CA SER A 187 4.86 -17.76 -4.00
C SER A 187 5.98 -16.86 -4.52
N PHE A 188 5.76 -16.18 -5.65
CA PHE A 188 6.72 -15.22 -6.19
C PHE A 188 7.06 -14.13 -5.18
N TYR A 189 6.06 -13.54 -4.53
CA TYR A 189 6.25 -12.47 -3.55
C TYR A 189 7.05 -12.93 -2.33
N LEU A 190 6.70 -14.07 -1.73
CA LEU A 190 7.41 -14.61 -0.57
C LEU A 190 8.86 -14.98 -0.91
N ARG A 191 9.08 -15.73 -1.99
CA ARG A 191 10.42 -16.20 -2.37
C ARG A 191 11.32 -15.06 -2.79
N ASN A 192 10.86 -14.22 -3.72
CA ASN A 192 11.73 -13.19 -4.29
C ASN A 192 11.90 -12.00 -3.36
N MET A 193 10.91 -11.64 -2.55
CA MET A 193 10.99 -10.44 -1.71
C MET A 193 11.32 -10.79 -0.26
N TYR A 194 10.47 -11.53 0.43
CA TYR A 194 10.71 -11.81 1.86
C TYR A 194 11.92 -12.73 2.11
N LEU A 195 12.07 -13.80 1.34
CA LEU A 195 13.11 -14.79 1.58
C LEU A 195 14.47 -14.35 1.00
N HIS A 196 14.48 -13.93 -0.27
CA HIS A 196 15.72 -13.61 -0.98
C HIS A 196 16.01 -12.12 -1.13
N ASN A 197 15.05 -11.23 -0.82
CA ASN A 197 15.19 -9.78 -0.95
C ASN A 197 15.76 -9.33 -2.31
N ARG A 198 15.28 -9.92 -3.39
CA ARG A 198 15.77 -9.69 -4.76
C ARG A 198 15.32 -8.36 -5.34
N LEU A 199 14.23 -7.76 -4.85
CA LEU A 199 13.71 -6.49 -5.39
C LEU A 199 14.69 -5.32 -5.21
N ARG A 200 15.51 -5.31 -4.14
CA ARG A 200 16.50 -4.25 -3.94
C ARG A 200 17.71 -4.36 -4.87
N ASP A 201 17.96 -5.56 -5.41
CA ASP A 201 19.13 -5.85 -6.22
C ASP A 201 18.81 -5.49 -7.69
N PRO A 202 19.65 -4.69 -8.38
CA PRO A 202 19.41 -4.36 -9.79
C PRO A 202 19.32 -5.60 -10.67
N GLY A 203 18.17 -5.80 -11.32
CA GLY A 203 17.88 -7.01 -12.11
C GLY A 203 17.68 -8.27 -11.28
N GLY A 204 17.45 -8.17 -9.97
CA GLY A 204 17.20 -9.32 -9.10
C GLY A 204 15.84 -9.99 -9.36
N ILE A 205 14.90 -9.24 -9.96
CA ILE A 205 13.67 -9.77 -10.54
C ILE A 205 13.50 -9.23 -11.95
N ASP A 206 12.86 -10.02 -12.81
CA ASP A 206 12.38 -9.63 -14.13
C ASP A 206 10.85 -9.58 -14.10
N LEU A 207 10.27 -8.57 -14.76
CA LEU A 207 8.83 -8.48 -14.97
C LEU A 207 8.56 -8.15 -16.44
N VAL A 208 7.80 -8.99 -17.13
CA VAL A 208 7.42 -8.84 -18.54
C VAL A 208 8.66 -8.71 -19.43
N GLY A 209 9.69 -9.51 -19.13
CA GLY A 209 10.98 -9.51 -19.83
C GLY A 209 11.89 -8.31 -19.54
N GLU A 210 11.52 -7.43 -18.60
CA GLU A 210 12.34 -6.28 -18.21
C GLU A 210 12.98 -6.46 -16.83
N PRO A 211 14.32 -6.37 -16.72
CA PRO A 211 15.00 -6.46 -15.44
C PRO A 211 14.72 -5.21 -14.59
N ILE A 212 14.19 -5.43 -13.39
CA ILE A 212 13.76 -4.37 -12.49
C ILE A 212 14.96 -3.79 -11.75
N ASP A 213 15.15 -2.47 -11.89
CA ASP A 213 16.22 -1.72 -11.24
C ASP A 213 15.65 -0.44 -10.62
N LEU A 214 15.57 -0.42 -9.30
CA LEU A 214 15.04 0.72 -8.53
C LEU A 214 15.90 1.98 -8.68
N ALA A 215 17.19 1.85 -9.00
CA ALA A 215 18.06 3.00 -9.22
C ALA A 215 17.70 3.78 -10.50
N LYS A 216 16.95 3.17 -11.43
CA LYS A 216 16.43 3.85 -12.63
C LYS A 216 15.22 4.74 -12.33
N VAL A 217 14.58 4.59 -11.17
CA VAL A 217 13.43 5.40 -10.77
C VAL A 217 13.90 6.83 -10.42
N LYS A 218 13.50 7.78 -11.27
CA LYS A 218 13.77 9.23 -11.11
C LYS A 218 12.54 10.04 -10.69
N THR A 219 11.36 9.41 -10.67
CA THR A 219 10.10 10.01 -10.25
C THR A 219 10.22 10.58 -8.84
N PRO A 220 9.70 11.79 -8.55
CA PRO A 220 9.62 12.32 -7.19
C PRO A 220 8.77 11.43 -6.28
N LEU A 221 9.31 11.02 -5.13
CA LEU A 221 8.67 10.09 -4.21
C LEU A 221 8.37 10.76 -2.86
N TYR A 222 7.20 10.46 -2.31
CA TYR A 222 6.83 10.74 -0.93
C TYR A 222 6.71 9.41 -0.19
N PHE A 223 7.58 9.16 0.77
CA PHE A 223 7.52 7.98 1.62
C PHE A 223 6.97 8.36 2.98
N LEU A 224 5.80 7.80 3.31
CA LEU A 224 5.26 7.82 4.65
C LEU A 224 5.51 6.47 5.31
N SER A 225 6.11 6.52 6.48
CA SER A 225 6.21 5.38 7.38
C SER A 225 5.64 5.74 8.73
N THR A 226 5.32 4.77 9.58
CA THR A 226 4.79 5.04 10.93
C THR A 226 5.74 4.49 11.99
N LYS A 227 5.99 5.30 13.03
CA LYS A 227 7.07 5.07 14.00
C LYS A 227 6.93 3.77 14.77
N ASP A 228 5.70 3.37 15.08
CA ASP A 228 5.39 2.18 15.86
C ASP A 228 4.77 1.08 14.96
N ASP A 229 5.18 1.02 13.69
CA ASP A 229 4.78 -0.02 12.73
C ASP A 229 5.60 -1.30 12.94
N HIS A 230 4.92 -2.39 13.28
CA HIS A 230 5.52 -3.73 13.42
C HIS A 230 5.38 -4.58 12.15
N ILE A 231 4.50 -4.20 11.23
CA ILE A 231 4.24 -4.90 9.97
C ILE A 231 5.25 -4.47 8.90
N ALA A 232 5.48 -3.17 8.79
CA ALA A 232 6.46 -2.57 7.90
C ALA A 232 7.34 -1.60 8.71
N PRO A 233 8.34 -2.12 9.45
CA PRO A 233 9.19 -1.29 10.31
C PRO A 233 9.75 -0.09 9.57
N TRP A 234 9.61 1.10 10.17
CA TRP A 234 9.94 2.34 9.46
C TRP A 234 11.40 2.40 9.02
N LYS A 235 12.32 1.75 9.75
CA LYS A 235 13.73 1.61 9.35
C LYS A 235 13.91 0.82 8.05
N GLY A 236 13.19 -0.29 7.88
CA GLY A 236 13.16 -1.06 6.63
C GLY A 236 12.58 -0.25 5.46
N THR A 237 11.47 0.44 5.69
CA THR A 237 10.89 1.32 4.66
C THR A 237 11.79 2.52 4.32
N TYR A 238 12.55 3.05 5.30
CA TYR A 238 13.53 4.12 5.10
C TYR A 238 14.68 3.67 4.20
N LYS A 239 15.25 2.47 4.46
CA LYS A 239 16.25 1.85 3.59
C LYS A 239 15.75 1.75 2.15
N GLY A 240 14.53 1.26 1.97
CA GLY A 240 13.89 1.16 0.65
C GLY A 240 13.76 2.52 -0.06
N ALA A 241 13.43 3.58 0.68
CA ALA A 241 13.33 4.94 0.14
C ALA A 241 14.67 5.46 -0.41
N LEU A 242 15.81 4.96 0.09
CA LEU A 242 17.16 5.33 -0.36
C LEU A 242 17.63 4.60 -1.63
N LEU A 243 16.92 3.56 -2.08
CA LEU A 243 17.32 2.75 -3.25
C LEU A 243 17.10 3.46 -4.59
N THR A 244 16.26 4.50 -4.62
CA THR A 244 15.93 5.24 -5.84
C THR A 244 16.85 6.45 -6.06
N LYS A 245 16.96 6.91 -7.31
CA LYS A 245 17.77 8.11 -7.66
C LYS A 245 16.95 9.38 -7.80
N GLY A 246 15.62 9.29 -7.72
CA GLY A 246 14.71 10.42 -7.76
C GLY A 246 14.72 11.27 -6.47
N PRO A 247 14.10 12.45 -6.48
CA PRO A 247 13.90 13.24 -5.27
C PRO A 247 12.96 12.52 -4.30
N VAL A 248 13.44 12.22 -3.09
CA VAL A 248 12.65 11.57 -2.04
C VAL A 248 12.40 12.53 -0.87
N LYS A 249 11.12 12.66 -0.48
CA LYS A 249 10.68 13.22 0.79
C LYS A 249 10.25 12.06 1.69
N PHE A 250 10.96 11.84 2.80
CA PHE A 250 10.59 10.85 3.80
C PHE A 250 9.89 11.55 4.96
N VAL A 251 8.78 10.97 5.43
CA VAL A 251 7.96 11.47 6.54
C VAL A 251 7.65 10.30 7.45
N LEU A 252 7.86 10.51 8.75
CA LEU A 252 7.55 9.52 9.77
C LEU A 252 6.30 9.97 10.54
N GLY A 253 5.17 9.30 10.39
CA GLY A 253 3.99 9.52 11.24
C GLY A 253 4.15 8.84 12.60
N GLY A 254 3.50 9.35 13.65
CA GLY A 254 3.37 8.61 14.91
C GLY A 254 2.40 7.42 14.80
N SER A 255 2.33 6.60 15.86
CA SER A 255 1.47 5.41 15.94
C SER A 255 1.89 4.27 15.00
N GLY A 256 1.04 3.24 14.90
CA GLY A 256 1.29 2.03 14.12
C GLY A 256 0.67 2.03 12.72
N HIS A 257 0.85 0.90 12.02
CA HIS A 257 0.61 0.71 10.58
C HIS A 257 -0.64 1.39 10.00
N ILE A 258 -1.78 1.27 10.68
CA ILE A 258 -3.05 1.83 10.20
C ILE A 258 -3.34 3.18 10.85
N ALA A 259 -3.21 3.28 12.17
CA ALA A 259 -3.58 4.48 12.91
C ALA A 259 -2.70 5.69 12.57
N GLY A 260 -1.43 5.47 12.22
CA GLY A 260 -0.52 6.53 11.76
C GLY A 260 -0.79 6.97 10.32
N VAL A 261 -1.18 6.05 9.43
CA VAL A 261 -1.55 6.36 8.04
C VAL A 261 -2.92 7.05 7.99
N VAL A 262 -3.94 6.44 8.60
CA VAL A 262 -5.31 6.96 8.66
C VAL A 262 -5.46 7.92 9.84
N ASN A 263 -4.71 9.03 9.78
CA ASN A 263 -4.74 10.12 10.74
C ASN A 263 -5.36 11.36 10.07
N PRO A 264 -6.68 11.63 10.21
CA PRO A 264 -7.37 12.64 9.40
C PRO A 264 -6.80 14.04 9.56
N ALA A 265 -6.89 14.89 8.52
CA ALA A 265 -6.23 16.20 8.48
C ALA A 265 -6.54 17.13 9.68
N GLY A 266 -7.75 17.05 10.26
CA GLY A 266 -8.14 17.81 11.46
C GLY A 266 -7.75 17.14 12.79
N SER A 267 -7.00 16.05 12.77
CA SER A 267 -6.58 15.32 13.96
C SER A 267 -5.38 16.00 14.64
N HIS A 268 -5.46 16.11 15.97
CA HIS A 268 -4.35 16.54 16.82
C HIS A 268 -3.57 15.37 17.43
N LYS A 269 -3.78 14.14 16.93
CA LYS A 269 -3.15 12.93 17.46
C LYS A 269 -1.83 12.62 16.74
N TYR A 270 -0.95 11.93 17.48
CA TYR A 270 0.28 11.26 17.04
C TYR A 270 1.43 12.15 16.59
N GLY A 271 1.17 13.22 15.84
CA GLY A 271 2.21 14.04 15.22
C GLY A 271 2.94 13.31 14.09
N TYR A 272 3.92 13.99 13.51
CA TYR A 272 4.80 13.45 12.48
C TYR A 272 6.16 14.13 12.49
N TRP A 273 7.16 13.52 11.85
CA TRP A 273 8.52 14.03 11.73
C TRP A 273 8.91 14.21 10.27
N THR A 274 9.64 15.28 10.00
CA THR A 274 10.22 15.56 8.67
C THR A 274 11.69 15.94 8.82
N ASN A 275 12.53 15.52 7.87
CA ASN A 275 13.92 15.95 7.81
C ASN A 275 14.29 16.25 6.36
N THR A 276 15.03 17.35 6.16
CA THR A 276 15.54 17.75 4.83
C THR A 276 16.79 16.95 4.44
N LYS A 277 17.54 16.47 5.44
CA LYS A 277 18.68 15.57 5.25
C LYS A 277 18.20 14.12 5.09
N LYS A 278 18.99 13.32 4.37
CA LYS A 278 18.77 11.89 4.15
C LYS A 278 20.07 11.12 4.42
N PRO A 279 20.51 11.01 5.68
CA PRO A 279 21.64 10.15 6.02
C PRO A 279 21.32 8.69 5.70
N SER A 280 22.33 7.85 5.54
CA SER A 280 22.13 6.41 5.31
C SER A 280 21.52 5.70 6.52
N ASP A 281 21.80 6.20 7.72
CA ASP A 281 21.28 5.66 8.97
C ASP A 281 19.91 6.27 9.34
N ALA A 282 18.97 5.41 9.70
CA ALA A 282 17.62 5.81 10.02
C ALA A 282 17.53 6.55 11.37
N ASP A 283 18.31 6.13 12.37
CA ASP A 283 18.32 6.78 13.69
C ASP A 283 18.94 8.17 13.60
N GLU A 284 19.97 8.37 12.77
CA GLU A 284 20.50 9.69 12.43
C GLU A 284 19.45 10.57 11.74
N TRP A 285 18.65 9.99 10.82
CA TRP A 285 17.55 10.71 10.19
C TRP A 285 16.54 11.21 11.24
N LEU A 286 16.16 10.37 12.20
CA LEU A 286 15.21 10.72 13.26
C LEU A 286 15.80 11.75 14.23
N ALA A 287 17.06 11.61 14.63
CA ALA A 287 17.74 12.54 15.54
C ALA A 287 17.83 13.96 14.96
N GLY A 288 17.93 14.09 13.63
CA GLY A 288 17.91 15.37 12.93
C GLY A 288 16.54 15.85 12.48
N ALA A 289 15.46 15.11 12.76
CA ALA A 289 14.12 15.42 12.26
C ALA A 289 13.41 16.48 13.11
N GLN A 290 12.63 17.32 12.45
CA GLN A 290 11.70 18.22 13.10
C GLN A 290 10.37 17.50 13.37
N GLN A 291 9.91 17.53 14.62
CA GLN A 291 8.59 17.07 15.00
C GLN A 291 7.53 18.14 14.72
N HIS A 292 6.38 17.70 14.23
CA HIS A 292 5.19 18.50 13.97
C HIS A 292 3.99 17.84 14.68
N GLU A 293 3.06 18.66 15.17
CA GLU A 293 1.83 18.17 15.78
C GLU A 293 0.77 17.82 14.73
N GLY A 294 -0.15 16.92 15.09
CA GLY A 294 -1.30 16.56 14.27
C GLY A 294 -0.99 15.64 13.09
N SER A 295 -1.81 15.73 12.05
CA SER A 295 -1.75 14.86 10.88
C SER A 295 -0.67 15.27 9.87
N TRP A 296 -0.07 14.27 9.23
CA TRP A 296 0.82 14.46 8.08
C TRP A 296 0.07 14.72 6.76
N TRP A 297 -1.26 14.53 6.70
CA TRP A 297 -2.04 14.71 5.46
C TRP A 297 -1.84 16.10 4.83
N PRO A 298 -1.89 17.23 5.60
CA PRO A 298 -1.62 18.56 5.04
C PRO A 298 -0.19 18.71 4.47
N ASP A 299 0.80 18.04 5.08
CA ASP A 299 2.17 18.04 4.57
C ASP A 299 2.27 17.32 3.22
N TRP A 300 1.60 16.17 3.08
CA TRP A 300 1.48 15.47 1.80
C TRP A 300 0.77 16.32 0.75
N PHE A 301 -0.35 16.96 1.10
CA PHE A 301 -1.07 17.83 0.18
C PHE A 301 -0.20 18.99 -0.34
N ALA A 302 0.52 19.66 0.56
CA ALA A 302 1.47 20.71 0.19
C ALA A 302 2.56 20.19 -0.76
N TRP A 303 2.97 18.93 -0.61
CA TRP A 303 3.95 18.30 -1.48
C TRP A 303 3.37 17.88 -2.84
N VAL A 304 2.17 17.29 -2.90
CA VAL A 304 1.61 16.75 -4.16
C VAL A 304 0.93 17.84 -5.01
N LYS A 305 0.33 18.87 -4.39
CA LYS A 305 -0.42 19.92 -5.10
C LYS A 305 0.37 20.59 -6.25
N PRO A 306 1.65 20.98 -6.08
CA PRO A 306 2.44 21.54 -7.18
C PRO A 306 2.69 20.58 -8.35
N LYS A 307 2.47 19.27 -8.16
CA LYS A 307 2.67 18.20 -9.15
C LYS A 307 1.36 17.77 -9.81
N ALA A 308 0.23 18.37 -9.44
CA ALA A 308 -1.09 18.00 -9.94
C ALA A 308 -1.55 18.81 -11.16
N GLY A 309 -0.70 19.72 -11.67
CA GLY A 309 -1.02 20.56 -12.82
C GLY A 309 -1.95 21.72 -12.47
N LYS A 310 -2.61 22.27 -13.49
CA LYS A 310 -3.56 23.38 -13.34
C LYS A 310 -4.91 22.85 -12.86
N GLN A 311 -5.68 23.70 -12.19
CA GLN A 311 -7.07 23.38 -11.89
C GLN A 311 -7.89 23.31 -13.18
N VAL A 312 -8.82 22.35 -13.20
CA VAL A 312 -9.78 22.12 -14.28
C VAL A 312 -11.18 22.07 -13.69
N PRO A 313 -12.25 22.27 -14.48
CA PRO A 313 -13.60 21.97 -14.03
C PRO A 313 -13.69 20.55 -13.46
N ALA A 314 -14.50 20.37 -12.41
CA ALA A 314 -14.69 19.08 -11.79
C ALA A 314 -15.19 18.06 -12.82
N ARG A 315 -14.52 16.90 -12.89
CA ARG A 315 -14.88 15.82 -13.80
C ARG A 315 -16.08 15.05 -13.26
N VAL A 316 -17.02 14.70 -14.13
CA VAL A 316 -18.12 13.79 -13.77
C VAL A 316 -17.79 12.39 -14.29
N PRO A 317 -17.85 11.34 -13.45
CA PRO A 317 -17.68 9.97 -13.91
C PRO A 317 -18.63 9.65 -15.05
N GLY A 318 -18.08 9.22 -16.20
CA GLY A 318 -18.84 8.88 -17.39
C GLY A 318 -18.91 9.94 -18.49
N ASP A 319 -18.41 11.16 -18.26
CA ASP A 319 -18.36 12.21 -19.28
C ASP A 319 -17.31 11.92 -20.38
N GLY A 320 -16.36 11.03 -20.11
CA GLY A 320 -15.29 10.62 -21.04
C GLY A 320 -15.66 9.42 -21.91
N ALA A 321 -14.64 8.72 -22.43
CA ALA A 321 -14.84 7.54 -23.27
C ALA A 321 -15.33 6.31 -22.50
N LEU A 322 -15.09 6.26 -21.19
CA LEU A 322 -15.48 5.14 -20.33
C LEU A 322 -16.85 5.38 -19.71
N LYS A 323 -17.77 4.44 -19.93
CA LYS A 323 -19.09 4.45 -19.30
C LYS A 323 -19.03 3.86 -17.89
N PRO A 324 -19.73 4.45 -16.89
CA PRO A 324 -19.85 3.85 -15.57
C PRO A 324 -20.52 2.47 -15.65
N LEU A 325 -19.98 1.51 -14.91
CA LEU A 325 -20.51 0.13 -14.86
C LEU A 325 -21.51 -0.04 -13.71
N GLU A 326 -21.16 0.46 -12.52
CA GLU A 326 -21.96 0.43 -11.31
C GLU A 326 -21.52 1.55 -10.36
N ASP A 327 -22.33 1.85 -9.35
CA ASP A 327 -21.98 2.80 -8.30
C ASP A 327 -20.86 2.24 -7.39
N ALA A 328 -19.98 3.14 -6.94
CA ALA A 328 -19.04 2.83 -5.86
C ALA A 328 -19.80 2.29 -4.62
N PRO A 329 -19.25 1.29 -3.89
CA PRO A 329 -17.85 0.88 -3.91
C PRO A 329 -17.54 -0.27 -4.91
N GLY A 330 -18.49 -0.62 -5.79
CA GLY A 330 -18.34 -1.72 -6.74
C GLY A 330 -18.61 -3.11 -6.16
N SER A 331 -18.63 -4.11 -7.03
CA SER A 331 -18.98 -5.51 -6.75
C SER A 331 -17.81 -6.30 -6.16
N TYR A 332 -16.58 -6.08 -6.66
CA TYR A 332 -15.40 -6.83 -6.21
C TYR A 332 -15.14 -6.70 -4.71
N VAL A 333 -15.24 -5.48 -4.18
CA VAL A 333 -15.01 -5.22 -2.76
C VAL A 333 -16.11 -5.77 -1.85
N LYS A 334 -17.32 -6.04 -2.39
CA LYS A 334 -18.45 -6.59 -1.63
C LYS A 334 -18.33 -8.10 -1.42
N VAL A 335 -17.45 -8.79 -2.14
CA VAL A 335 -17.22 -10.24 -1.98
C VAL A 335 -16.64 -10.54 -0.59
N ARG A 336 -17.39 -11.28 0.23
CA ARG A 336 -17.01 -11.66 1.60
C ARG A 336 -16.76 -13.17 1.71
N LEU A 337 -15.61 -13.55 2.26
CA LEU A 337 -15.22 -14.96 2.40
C LEU A 337 -15.96 -15.67 3.55
N ASP A 338 -16.34 -14.93 4.58
CA ASP A 338 -17.04 -15.45 5.77
C ASP A 338 -18.55 -15.68 5.54
N GLN A 339 -19.06 -15.29 4.36
CA GLN A 339 -20.46 -15.44 3.97
C GLN A 339 -20.64 -16.43 2.80
N GLN A 340 -19.55 -17.01 2.29
CA GLN A 340 -19.64 -18.04 1.26
C GLN A 340 -19.99 -19.39 1.90
N PRO A 341 -20.98 -20.12 1.36
CA PRO A 341 -21.28 -21.47 1.83
C PRO A 341 -20.02 -22.32 1.69
N THR A 342 -19.63 -23.02 2.76
CA THR A 342 -18.61 -24.06 2.69
C THR A 342 -19.12 -25.13 1.71
N THR A 343 -18.56 -25.14 0.51
CA THR A 343 -18.70 -26.29 -0.38
C THR A 343 -17.96 -27.45 0.28
N GLU A 344 -18.73 -28.41 0.79
CA GLU A 344 -18.25 -29.70 1.32
C GLU A 344 -17.51 -30.52 0.27
#